data_AF-J8DMK6-F1
#
_entry.id   AF-J8DMK6-F1
#
_cell.length_a   1.000
_cell.length_b   1.000
_cell.length_c   1.000
_cell.angle_alpha   90.00
_cell.angle_beta   90.00
_cell.angle_gamma   90.00
#
_symmetry.space_group_name_H-M   'P 1'
#
loop_
_entity.id
_entity.type
_entity.pdbx_description
1 polymer ?
#
loop_
_entity_poly.entity_id
_entity_poly.type
_entity_poly.pdbx_seq_one_letter_code
_entity_poly.pdbx_strand_id
1 'polypeptide(L)'
;MEKNPQKINPYYAVIFTSNLSNDTTDYNAVAEKMEDLAKQQPGFLGVESARGNSGLGITISYWESLEAIENWKKNALHKEAKKRGREQWYENFHLRICLVEKEYKFHRDTL
;
A
#
# COMPACT_ATOMS: atom_id res chain seq x y z
N MET A 1 31.15 5.29 -0.48
CA MET A 1 30.76 4.95 -1.87
C MET A 1 29.39 5.54 -2.10
N GLU A 2 29.29 6.64 -2.85
CA GLU A 2 27.99 7.17 -3.29
C GLU A 2 27.35 6.14 -4.21
N LYS A 3 26.27 5.50 -3.76
CA LYS A 3 25.41 4.73 -4.66
C LYS A 3 24.67 5.75 -5.51
N ASN A 4 24.98 5.81 -6.80
CA ASN A 4 24.25 6.68 -7.73
C ASN A 4 22.77 6.28 -7.75
N PRO A 5 21.81 7.24 -7.69
CA PRO A 5 20.40 6.91 -7.83
C PRO A 5 20.18 6.19 -9.16
N GLN A 6 19.44 5.08 -9.13
CA GLN A 6 18.98 4.48 -10.38
C GLN A 6 18.12 5.52 -11.11
N LYS A 7 18.36 5.70 -12.41
CA LYS A 7 17.52 6.55 -13.25
C LYS A 7 16.17 5.89 -13.37
N ILE A 8 15.20 6.37 -12.59
CA ILE A 8 13.82 5.90 -12.60
C ILE A 8 12.90 6.91 -13.29
N ASN A 9 11.80 6.42 -13.84
CA ASN A 9 10.66 7.27 -14.12
C ASN A 9 9.97 7.57 -12.79
N PRO A 10 9.72 8.85 -12.43
CA PRO A 10 8.99 9.17 -11.20
C PRO A 10 7.63 8.46 -11.18
N TYR A 11 7.27 7.94 -10.02
CA TYR A 11 6.02 7.22 -9.79
C TYR A 11 5.43 7.62 -8.44
N TYR A 12 4.23 7.16 -8.11
CA TYR A 12 3.54 7.52 -6.88
C TYR A 12 3.57 6.40 -5.85
N ALA A 13 3.72 6.77 -4.58
CA ALA A 13 3.52 5.90 -3.43
C ALA A 13 2.24 6.30 -2.70
N VAL A 14 1.33 5.34 -2.50
CA VAL A 14 0.16 5.48 -1.62
C VAL A 14 0.50 4.79 -0.31
N ILE A 15 0.69 5.58 0.75
CA ILE A 15 1.06 5.12 2.08
C ILE A 15 -0.20 5.10 2.94
N PHE A 16 -0.62 3.90 3.33
CA PHE A 16 -1.72 3.67 4.27
C PHE A 16 -1.16 3.21 5.60
N THR A 17 -1.25 4.06 6.62
CA THR A 17 -0.87 3.74 8.00
C THR A 17 -2.13 3.57 8.83
N SER A 18 -2.31 2.44 9.51
CA SER A 18 -3.51 2.15 10.30
C SER A 18 -3.18 1.51 11.65
N ASN A 19 -4.03 1.81 12.63
CA ASN A 19 -4.13 1.02 13.86
C ASN A 19 -5.41 0.19 13.78
N LEU A 20 -5.28 -1.10 14.08
CA LEU A 20 -6.43 -1.99 14.14
C LEU A 20 -7.23 -1.75 15.42
N SER A 21 -8.55 -1.93 15.34
CA SER A 21 -9.44 -1.99 16.49
C SER A 21 -9.34 -3.36 17.19
N ASN A 22 -10.18 -3.57 18.20
CA ASN A 22 -10.32 -4.88 18.85
C ASN A 22 -11.14 -5.89 18.01
N ASP A 23 -11.94 -5.44 17.04
CA ASP A 23 -12.68 -6.31 16.13
C ASP A 23 -12.08 -6.26 14.73
N THR A 24 -11.28 -7.28 14.44
CA THR A 24 -10.58 -7.43 13.15
C THR A 24 -11.06 -8.68 12.40
N THR A 25 -12.30 -9.11 12.66
CA THR A 25 -12.86 -10.30 12.04
C THR A 25 -12.77 -10.20 10.50
N ASP A 26 -12.20 -11.23 9.89
CA ASP A 26 -11.90 -11.37 8.45
C ASP A 26 -10.92 -10.35 7.85
N TYR A 27 -10.32 -9.46 8.65
CA TYR A 27 -9.46 -8.39 8.17
C TYR A 27 -8.34 -8.93 7.26
N ASN A 28 -7.60 -9.94 7.71
CA ASN A 28 -6.46 -10.49 6.98
C ASN A 28 -6.87 -11.07 5.62
N ALA A 29 -7.96 -11.83 5.57
CA ALA A 29 -8.45 -12.43 4.34
C ALA A 29 -8.90 -11.36 3.33
N VAL A 30 -9.56 -10.29 3.80
CA VAL A 30 -9.94 -9.19 2.91
C VAL A 30 -8.74 -8.36 2.48
N ALA A 31 -7.77 -8.13 3.37
CA ALA A 31 -6.55 -7.41 3.06
C ALA A 31 -5.73 -8.11 1.96
N GLU A 32 -5.54 -9.42 2.09
CA GLU A 32 -4.88 -10.26 1.07
C GLU A 32 -5.61 -10.17 -0.28
N LYS A 33 -6.93 -10.31 -0.28
CA LYS A 33 -7.74 -10.16 -1.49
C LYS A 33 -7.62 -8.77 -2.13
N MET A 34 -7.56 -7.71 -1.32
CA MET A 34 -7.38 -6.34 -1.84
C MET A 34 -6.01 -6.15 -2.46
N GLU A 35 -4.97 -6.78 -1.90
CA GLU A 35 -3.64 -6.78 -2.46
C GLU A 35 -3.60 -7.48 -3.83
N ASP A 36 -4.21 -8.66 -3.94
CA ASP A 36 -4.27 -9.40 -5.20
C ASP A 36 -5.05 -8.68 -6.30
N LEU A 37 -6.10 -7.95 -5.93
CA LEU A 37 -6.84 -7.11 -6.87
C LEU A 37 -6.05 -5.87 -7.29
N ALA A 38 -5.29 -5.27 -6.37
CA ALA A 38 -4.41 -4.14 -6.68
C ALA A 38 -3.33 -4.55 -7.69
N LYS A 39 -2.73 -5.74 -7.54
CA LYS A 39 -1.74 -6.31 -8.48
C LYS A 39 -2.26 -6.46 -9.91
N GLN A 40 -3.58 -6.56 -10.09
CA GLN A 40 -4.21 -6.69 -11.40
C GLN A 40 -4.55 -5.34 -12.06
N GLN A 41 -4.38 -4.23 -11.36
CA GLN A 41 -4.74 -2.92 -11.90
C GLN A 41 -3.67 -2.40 -12.88
N PRO A 42 -4.08 -1.81 -14.01
CA PRO A 42 -3.15 -1.08 -14.87
C PRO A 42 -2.40 0.00 -14.09
N GLY A 43 -1.09 0.07 -14.28
CA GLY A 43 -0.21 1.02 -13.61
C GLY A 43 0.15 0.68 -12.17
N PHE A 44 -0.17 -0.52 -11.66
CA PHE A 44 0.38 -1.02 -10.39
C PHE A 44 1.84 -1.44 -10.57
N LEU A 45 2.71 -0.99 -9.66
CA LEU A 45 4.15 -1.24 -9.70
C LEU A 45 4.66 -2.16 -8.59
N GLY A 46 3.93 -2.24 -7.48
CA GLY A 46 4.33 -3.06 -6.34
C GLY A 46 3.62 -2.67 -5.05
N VAL A 47 3.84 -3.47 -4.02
CA VAL A 47 3.31 -3.24 -2.67
C VAL A 47 4.28 -3.77 -1.63
N GLU A 48 4.42 -3.04 -0.54
CA GLU A 48 5.15 -3.42 0.66
C GLU A 48 4.21 -3.28 1.86
N SER A 49 4.25 -4.24 2.78
CA SER A 49 3.37 -4.23 3.94
C SER A 49 4.10 -4.73 5.17
N ALA A 50 3.92 -4.04 6.30
CA ALA A 50 4.45 -4.42 7.59
C ALA A 50 3.42 -4.16 8.69
N ARG A 51 3.35 -5.05 9.67
CA ARG A 51 2.48 -4.93 10.84
C ARG A 51 3.31 -5.19 12.10
N GLY A 52 3.26 -4.28 13.05
CA GLY A 52 3.88 -4.45 14.36
C GLY A 52 2.95 -5.10 15.36
N ASN A 53 3.52 -5.64 16.44
CA ASN A 53 2.78 -6.30 17.52
C ASN A 53 1.84 -5.35 18.29
N SER A 54 2.02 -4.03 18.17
CA SER A 54 1.15 -3.01 18.77
C SER A 54 -0.14 -2.75 17.98
N GLY A 55 -0.36 -3.43 16.84
CA GLY A 55 -1.51 -3.21 15.96
C GLY A 55 -1.29 -2.14 14.89
N LEU A 56 -0.23 -1.34 14.99
CA LEU A 56 0.19 -0.42 13.93
C LEU A 56 0.63 -1.20 12.70
N GLY A 57 0.12 -0.84 11.53
CA GLY A 57 0.72 -1.30 10.28
C GLY A 57 0.69 -0.29 9.17
N ILE A 58 1.55 -0.56 8.21
CA ILE A 58 1.86 0.31 7.09
C ILE A 58 1.78 -0.55 5.85
N THR A 59 0.95 -0.14 4.91
CA THR A 59 0.90 -0.68 3.55
C THR A 59 1.26 0.45 2.59
N ILE A 60 2.29 0.24 1.77
CA ILE A 60 2.71 1.16 0.73
C ILE A 60 2.46 0.48 -0.60
N SER A 61 1.64 1.09 -1.45
CA SER A 61 1.46 0.62 -2.83
C SER A 61 2.03 1.63 -3.81
N TYR A 62 2.66 1.15 -4.87
CA TYR A 62 3.36 1.96 -5.86
C TYR A 62 2.61 1.94 -7.19
N TRP A 63 2.52 3.11 -7.83
CA TRP A 63 1.65 3.33 -8.99
C TRP A 63 2.31 4.25 -10.01
N GLU A 64 2.13 3.97 -11.28
CA GLU A 64 2.67 4.77 -12.39
C GLU A 64 2.12 6.21 -12.41
N SER A 65 0.86 6.41 -12.00
CA SER A 65 0.20 7.70 -12.09
C SER A 65 -0.90 7.91 -11.04
N LEU A 66 -1.28 9.17 -10.81
CA LEU A 66 -2.46 9.52 -10.02
C LEU A 66 -3.76 8.96 -10.62
N GLU A 67 -3.83 8.85 -11.96
CA GLU A 67 -4.99 8.26 -12.64
C GLU A 67 -5.14 6.77 -12.30
N ALA A 68 -4.04 6.01 -12.31
CA ALA A 68 -4.05 4.60 -11.92
C ALA A 68 -4.54 4.42 -10.47
N ILE A 69 -4.12 5.30 -9.56
CA ILE A 69 -4.58 5.32 -8.16
C ILE A 69 -6.09 5.60 -8.08
N GLU A 70 -6.59 6.60 -8.82
CA GLU A 70 -8.02 6.93 -8.81
C GLU A 70 -8.87 5.82 -9.44
N ASN A 71 -8.37 5.13 -10.46
CA ASN A 71 -9.05 3.97 -11.05
C ASN A 71 -9.10 2.80 -10.05
N TRP A 72 -8.02 2.52 -9.33
CA TRP A 72 -8.02 1.53 -8.25
C TRP A 72 -9.01 1.89 -7.13
N LYS A 73 -9.09 3.16 -6.75
CA LYS A 73 -10.03 3.65 -5.73
C LYS A 73 -11.51 3.46 -6.12
N LYS A 74 -11.82 3.41 -7.42
CA LYS A 74 -13.18 3.16 -7.95
C LYS A 74 -13.55 1.68 -7.96
N ASN A 75 -12.62 0.76 -7.72
CA ASN A 75 -12.91 -0.66 -7.65
C ASN A 75 -14.00 -0.93 -6.58
N ALA A 76 -15.06 -1.64 -6.96
CA ALA A 76 -16.23 -1.84 -6.13
C ALA A 76 -15.90 -2.55 -4.80
N LEU A 77 -15.03 -3.56 -4.84
CA LEU A 77 -14.63 -4.32 -3.66
C LEU A 77 -13.77 -3.48 -2.71
N HIS A 78 -12.95 -2.58 -3.26
CA HIS A 78 -12.17 -1.63 -2.47
C HIS A 78 -13.06 -0.59 -1.77
N LYS A 79 -14.19 -0.20 -2.39
CA LYS A 79 -15.17 0.69 -1.76
C LYS A 79 -15.87 0.03 -0.57
N GLU A 80 -16.25 -1.24 -0.71
CA GLU A 80 -16.89 -2.02 0.37
C GLU A 80 -15.91 -2.28 1.51
N ALA A 81 -14.67 -2.70 1.20
CA ALA A 81 -13.62 -2.89 2.19
C ALA A 81 -13.31 -1.60 2.96
N LYS A 82 -13.34 -0.43 2.31
CA LYS A 82 -13.18 0.87 2.96
C LYS A 82 -14.32 1.25 3.90
N LYS A 83 -15.55 0.82 3.59
CA LYS A 83 -16.70 1.03 4.48
C LYS A 83 -16.56 0.15 5.71
N ARG A 84 -16.40 -1.16 5.50
CA ARG A 84 -16.22 -2.14 6.59
C ARG A 84 -15.01 -1.83 7.46
N GLY A 85 -13.90 -1.42 6.86
CA GLY A 85 -12.70 -1.03 7.61
C GLY A 85 -12.92 0.14 8.56
N ARG A 86 -13.75 1.13 8.18
CA ARG A 86 -14.10 2.26 9.07
C ARG A 86 -15.08 1.87 10.17
N GLU A 87 -15.96 0.93 9.90
CA GLU A 87 -17.00 0.51 10.84
C GLU A 87 -16.49 -0.54 11.84
N GLN A 88 -15.45 -1.28 11.46
CA GLN A 88 -15.02 -2.48 12.19
C GLN A 88 -13.51 -2.49 12.45
N TRP A 89 -12.68 -2.53 11.40
CA TRP A 89 -11.28 -2.95 11.54
C TRP A 89 -10.30 -1.90 12.05
N TYR A 90 -10.56 -0.61 11.82
CA TYR A 90 -9.59 0.45 12.10
C TYR A 90 -10.06 1.36 13.23
N GLU A 91 -9.23 1.48 14.26
CA GLU A 91 -9.36 2.54 15.27
C GLU A 91 -9.05 3.90 14.63
N ASN A 92 -8.02 3.95 13.80
CA ASN A 92 -7.67 5.11 12.99
C ASN A 92 -6.78 4.70 11.81
N PHE A 93 -6.73 5.56 10.79
CA PHE A 93 -5.76 5.44 9.72
C PHE A 93 -5.44 6.80 9.10
N HIS A 94 -4.33 6.86 8.36
CA HIS A 94 -3.91 8.00 7.57
C HIS A 94 -3.43 7.51 6.20
N LEU A 95 -3.95 8.12 5.14
CA LEU A 95 -3.52 7.88 3.76
C LEU A 95 -2.74 9.08 3.24
N ARG A 96 -1.56 8.85 2.66
CA ARG A 96 -0.76 9.87 1.97
C ARG A 96 -0.44 9.39 0.56
N ILE A 97 -0.39 10.33 -0.39
CA ILE A 97 0.04 10.06 -1.76
C ILE A 97 1.25 10.96 -2.03
N CYS A 98 2.37 10.35 -2.40
CA CYS A 98 3.65 11.03 -2.57
C CYS A 98 4.25 10.70 -3.94
N LEU A 99 4.95 11.66 -4.55
CA LEU A 99 5.77 11.40 -5.73
C LEU A 99 7.13 10.85 -5.28
N VAL A 100 7.54 9.72 -5.84
CA VAL A 100 8.87 9.15 -5.67
C VAL A 100 9.72 9.65 -6.83
N GLU A 101 10.58 10.62 -6.54
CA GLU A 101 11.50 11.19 -7.54
C GLU A 101 12.81 10.42 -7.65
N LYS A 102 13.19 9.68 -6.60
CA LYS A 102 14.42 8.90 -6.51
C LYS A 102 14.20 7.66 -5.65
N GLU A 103 14.83 6.55 -6.04
CA GLU A 103 14.92 5.34 -5.23
C GLU A 103 16.35 4.77 -5.25
N TYR A 104 16.69 4.01 -4.21
CA TYR A 104 17.96 3.28 -4.11
C TYR A 104 17.67 1.88 -3.58
N LYS A 105 18.23 0.87 -4.24
CA LYS A 105 18.11 -0.53 -3.81
C LYS A 105 19.46 -1.05 -3.33
N PHE A 106 19.44 -1.82 -2.25
CA PHE A 106 20.60 -2.54 -1.77
C PHE A 106 20.23 -4.00 -1.56
N HIS A 107 20.95 -4.88 -2.23
CA HIS A 107 20.95 -6.29 -1.94
C HIS A 107 22.34 -6.65 -1.41
N ARG A 108 22.41 -7.40 -0.31
CA ARG A 108 23.67 -7.97 0.15
C ARG A 108 23.83 -9.30 -0.56
N ASP A 109 24.77 -9.40 -1.48
CA ASP A 109 25.12 -10.68 -2.09
C ASP A 109 25.50 -11.65 -0.96
N THR A 110 24.77 -12.75 -0.89
CA THR A 110 25.12 -13.90 -0.05
C THR A 110 25.86 -14.89 -0.95
N LEU A 111 27.06 -15.28 -0.53
CA LEU A 111 27.88 -16.28 -1.21
C LEU A 111 27.16 -17.62 -1.30
#